data_AF-A0A7X9GKB3-F1
#
_entry.id   AF-A0A7X9GKB3-F1
#
_cell.length_a   1.000
_cell.length_b   1.000
_cell.length_c   1.000
_cell.angle_alpha   90.00
_cell.angle_beta   90.00
_cell.angle_gamma   90.00
#
_symmetry.space_group_name_H-M   'P 1'
#
loop_
_entity.id
_entity.type
_entity.pdbx_description
1 polymer ?
#
loop_
_entity_poly.entity_id
_entity_poly.type
_entity_poly.pdbx_seq_one_letter_code
_entity_poly.pdbx_strand_id
1 'polypeptide(L)'
;MPELPEVWNYLRLKCKVAESLKALLPAIVFLVAVGMSFATGTSWGTFGILIPIISEIAGLGPELLIISISACLAGAVCGDHCSPISDTTIMSSTGAMCNHINHVTTQLPYAFTVAGVSFVGYILAGFVHSVWVVLPVSLLLLFITLYVIKLITSSKTNVTT
;
A
#
# COMPACT_ATOMS: atom_id res chain seq x y z
N MET A 1 -30.94 -30.97 -16.01
CA MET A 1 -30.36 -29.71 -16.54
C MET A 1 -30.75 -28.62 -15.56
N PRO A 2 -29.81 -27.81 -15.03
CA PRO A 2 -30.18 -26.63 -14.25
C PRO A 2 -31.05 -25.72 -15.12
N GLU A 3 -32.13 -25.17 -14.56
CA GLU A 3 -33.02 -24.28 -15.29
C GLU A 3 -32.27 -23.00 -15.70
N LEU A 4 -32.58 -22.45 -16.89
CA LEU A 4 -31.92 -21.25 -17.42
C LEU A 4 -31.72 -20.11 -16.39
N PRO A 5 -32.68 -19.79 -15.48
CA PRO A 5 -32.50 -18.75 -14.47
C PRO A 5 -31.34 -19.00 -13.48
N GLU A 6 -31.06 -20.25 -13.12
CA GLU A 6 -29.97 -20.59 -12.19
C GLU A 6 -28.59 -20.42 -12.83
N VAL A 7 -28.46 -20.78 -14.11
CA VAL A 7 -27.22 -20.59 -14.88
C VAL A 7 -26.87 -19.11 -14.98
N TRP A 8 -27.86 -18.24 -15.22
CA TRP A 8 -27.67 -16.79 -15.26
C TRP A 8 -27.27 -16.20 -13.90
N ASN A 9 -27.83 -16.70 -12.81
CA ASN A 9 -27.45 -16.27 -11.45
C ASN A 9 -26.03 -16.72 -11.11
N TYR A 10 -25.66 -17.95 -11.47
CA TYR A 10 -24.31 -18.48 -11.29
C TYR A 10 -23.26 -17.69 -12.09
N LEU A 11 -23.56 -17.36 -13.35
CA LEU A 11 -22.67 -16.55 -14.19
C LEU A 11 -22.52 -15.13 -13.62
N ARG A 12 -23.63 -14.48 -13.18
CA ARG A 12 -23.58 -13.18 -12.52
C ARG A 12 -22.74 -13.19 -11.25
N LEU A 13 -22.87 -14.25 -10.44
CA LEU A 13 -22.07 -14.40 -9.22
C LEU A 13 -20.58 -14.48 -9.55
N LYS A 14 -20.19 -15.30 -10.55
CA LYS A 14 -18.80 -15.40 -11.01
C LYS A 14 -18.25 -14.08 -11.52
N CYS A 15 -19.00 -13.35 -12.34
CA CYS A 15 -18.59 -12.03 -12.82
C CYS A 15 -18.40 -11.04 -11.66
N LYS A 16 -19.32 -11.02 -10.68
CA LYS A 16 -19.22 -10.11 -9.53
C LYS A 16 -18.03 -10.42 -8.62
N VAL A 17 -17.73 -11.70 -8.41
CA VAL A 17 -16.54 -12.13 -7.65
C VAL A 17 -15.26 -11.76 -8.41
N ALA A 18 -15.23 -11.98 -9.73
CA ALA A 18 -14.07 -11.61 -10.56
C ALA A 18 -13.82 -10.09 -10.54
N GLU A 19 -14.87 -9.27 -10.65
CA GLU A 19 -14.75 -7.81 -10.54
C GLU A 19 -14.29 -7.37 -9.15
N SER A 20 -14.80 -7.99 -8.08
CA SER A 20 -14.36 -7.67 -6.71
C SER A 20 -12.89 -8.05 -6.48
N LEU A 21 -12.41 -9.13 -7.10
CA LEU A 21 -11.01 -9.54 -7.02
C LEU A 21 -10.10 -8.55 -7.76
N LYS A 22 -10.52 -8.06 -8.93
CA LYS A 22 -9.80 -7.01 -9.67
C LYS A 22 -9.70 -5.73 -8.86
N ALA A 23 -10.78 -5.31 -8.18
CA ALA A 23 -10.78 -4.13 -7.32
C ALA A 23 -9.77 -4.22 -6.16
N LEU A 24 -9.42 -5.42 -5.70
CA LEU A 24 -8.40 -5.59 -4.65
C LEU A 24 -6.96 -5.62 -5.18
N LEU A 25 -6.78 -5.66 -6.51
CA LEU A 25 -5.47 -5.79 -7.13
C LEU A 25 -4.48 -4.69 -6.68
N PRO A 26 -4.84 -3.38 -6.63
CA PRO A 26 -3.91 -2.35 -6.18
C PRO A 26 -3.43 -2.57 -4.74
N ALA A 27 -4.30 -3.02 -3.85
CA ALA A 27 -3.96 -3.28 -2.46
C ALA A 27 -3.00 -4.47 -2.31
N ILE A 28 -3.21 -5.52 -3.11
CA ILE A 28 -2.30 -6.68 -3.15
C ILE A 28 -0.95 -6.28 -3.71
N VAL A 29 -0.93 -5.56 -4.83
CA VAL A 29 0.29 -5.05 -5.47
C VAL A 29 1.08 -4.17 -4.49
N PHE A 30 0.40 -3.29 -3.75
CA PHE A 30 1.04 -2.47 -2.72
C PHE A 30 1.76 -3.33 -1.68
N LEU A 31 1.09 -4.34 -1.10
CA LEU A 31 1.70 -5.21 -0.08
C LEU A 31 2.89 -6.01 -0.62
N VAL A 32 2.75 -6.55 -1.84
CA VAL A 32 3.84 -7.28 -2.50
C VAL A 32 5.03 -6.36 -2.76
N ALA A 33 4.79 -5.14 -3.26
CA ALA A 33 5.83 -4.16 -3.51
C ALA A 33 6.55 -3.71 -2.22
N VAL A 34 5.79 -3.47 -1.13
CA VAL A 34 6.38 -3.15 0.19
C VAL A 34 7.27 -4.29 0.66
N GLY A 35 6.78 -5.53 0.69
CA GLY A 35 7.55 -6.67 1.18
C GLY A 35 8.77 -6.97 0.32
N MET A 36 8.62 -6.93 -1.00
CA MET A 36 9.70 -7.17 -1.95
C MET A 36 10.79 -6.10 -1.85
N SER A 37 10.41 -4.82 -1.80
CA SER A 37 11.37 -3.73 -1.74
C SER A 37 12.02 -3.62 -0.36
N PHE A 38 11.29 -3.92 0.72
CA PHE A 38 11.87 -4.04 2.05
C PHE A 38 12.94 -5.13 2.12
N ALA A 39 12.67 -6.31 1.52
CA ALA A 39 13.61 -7.43 1.51
C ALA A 39 14.82 -7.21 0.59
N THR A 40 14.64 -6.52 -0.53
CA THR A 40 15.72 -6.28 -1.52
C THR A 40 16.47 -4.96 -1.30
N GLY A 41 15.92 -4.03 -0.51
CA GLY A 41 16.52 -2.71 -0.27
C GLY A 41 16.57 -1.82 -1.51
N THR A 42 15.72 -2.07 -2.51
CA THR A 42 15.67 -1.28 -3.75
C THR A 42 14.25 -1.05 -4.26
N SER A 43 13.90 0.21 -4.43
CA SER A 43 12.65 0.64 -5.07
C SER A 43 12.68 0.42 -6.59
N TRP A 44 13.76 0.84 -7.26
CA TRP A 44 13.91 0.71 -8.71
C TRP A 44 13.93 -0.75 -9.19
N GLY A 45 14.57 -1.66 -8.46
CA GLY A 45 14.53 -3.09 -8.79
C GLY A 45 13.11 -3.65 -8.70
N THR A 46 12.35 -3.25 -7.69
CA THR A 46 10.95 -3.64 -7.52
C THR A 46 10.06 -3.08 -8.63
N PHE A 47 10.26 -1.82 -9.05
CA PHE A 47 9.54 -1.24 -10.19
C PHE A 47 9.81 -1.98 -11.49
N GLY A 48 11.09 -2.27 -11.76
CA GLY A 48 11.51 -2.99 -12.97
C GLY A 48 10.89 -4.39 -13.07
N ILE A 49 10.61 -5.03 -11.94
CA ILE A 49 9.98 -6.36 -11.90
C ILE A 49 8.45 -6.26 -11.95
N LEU A 50 7.85 -5.43 -11.08
CA LEU A 50 6.39 -5.43 -10.91
C LEU A 50 5.64 -4.66 -12.01
N ILE A 51 6.18 -3.56 -12.55
CA ILE A 51 5.46 -2.77 -13.56
C ILE A 51 5.15 -3.60 -14.82
N PRO A 52 6.11 -4.33 -15.43
CA PRO A 52 5.82 -5.20 -16.58
C PRO A 52 4.80 -6.29 -16.24
N ILE A 53 4.89 -6.88 -15.05
CA ILE A 53 3.96 -7.93 -14.61
C ILE A 53 2.53 -7.37 -14.54
N ILE A 54 2.36 -6.16 -13.99
CA ILE A 54 1.06 -5.50 -13.85
C ILE A 54 0.51 -5.10 -15.22
N SER A 55 1.34 -4.62 -16.15
CA SER A 55 0.89 -4.20 -17.48
C SER A 55 0.39 -5.35 -18.35
N GLU A 56 0.89 -6.57 -18.12
CA GLU A 56 0.48 -7.77 -18.85
C GLU A 56 -0.79 -8.42 -18.28
N ILE A 57 -1.39 -7.87 -17.21
CA ILE A 57 -2.63 -8.43 -16.64
C ILE A 57 -3.80 -8.16 -17.59
N ALA A 58 -4.23 -9.22 -18.27
CA ALA A 58 -5.35 -9.15 -19.22
C ALA A 58 -6.67 -8.72 -18.55
N GLY A 59 -7.42 -7.85 -19.22
CA GLY A 59 -8.75 -7.42 -18.78
C GLY A 59 -8.75 -6.37 -17.67
N LEU A 60 -7.60 -5.74 -17.38
CA LEU A 60 -7.54 -4.53 -16.58
C LEU A 60 -7.97 -3.31 -17.41
N GLY A 61 -8.92 -2.53 -16.89
CA GLY A 61 -9.22 -1.22 -17.44
C GLY A 61 -8.04 -0.25 -17.24
N PRO A 62 -7.92 0.80 -18.08
CA PRO A 62 -6.82 1.76 -18.00
C PRO A 62 -6.74 2.46 -16.64
N GLU A 63 -7.88 2.75 -16.02
CA GLU A 63 -7.95 3.38 -14.69
C GLU A 63 -7.34 2.48 -13.61
N LEU A 64 -7.77 1.21 -13.55
CA LEU A 64 -7.29 0.25 -12.56
C LEU A 64 -5.80 -0.10 -12.78
N LEU A 65 -5.32 -0.03 -14.02
CA LEU A 65 -3.91 -0.22 -14.37
C LEU A 65 -3.06 0.94 -13.81
N ILE A 66 -3.49 2.18 -14.01
CA ILE A 66 -2.81 3.35 -13.44
C ILE A 66 -2.79 3.28 -11.91
N ILE A 67 -3.92 2.91 -11.30
CA ILE A 67 -4.01 2.77 -9.84
C ILE A 67 -3.07 1.66 -9.35
N SER A 68 -3.02 0.51 -10.03
CA SER A 68 -2.14 -0.61 -9.66
C SER A 68 -0.65 -0.27 -9.82
N ILE A 69 -0.27 0.44 -10.89
CA ILE A 69 1.10 0.95 -11.05
C ILE A 69 1.42 1.96 -9.95
N SER A 70 0.49 2.88 -9.63
CA SER A 70 0.70 3.83 -8.54
C SER A 70 0.89 3.14 -7.18
N ALA A 71 0.18 2.03 -6.95
CA ALA A 71 0.30 1.20 -5.76
C ALA A 71 1.65 0.48 -5.70
N CYS A 72 2.14 -0.03 -6.83
CA CYS A 72 3.49 -0.57 -6.94
C CYS A 72 4.54 0.50 -6.61
N LEU A 73 4.39 1.71 -7.16
CA LEU A 73 5.32 2.81 -6.94
C LEU A 73 5.39 3.20 -5.46
N ALA A 74 4.23 3.44 -4.84
CA ALA A 74 4.16 3.80 -3.42
C ALA A 74 4.66 2.68 -2.51
N GLY A 75 4.32 1.43 -2.82
CA GLY A 75 4.71 0.27 -2.03
C GLY A 75 6.22 0.06 -2.04
N ALA A 76 6.87 0.14 -3.22
CA ALA A 76 8.31 -0.07 -3.27
C ALA A 76 9.09 1.07 -2.60
N VAL A 77 8.67 2.34 -2.76
CA VAL A 77 9.32 3.45 -2.02
C VAL A 77 9.19 3.25 -0.52
N CYS A 78 8.00 2.85 -0.04
CA CYS A 78 7.78 2.60 1.37
C CYS A 78 8.66 1.46 1.90
N GLY A 79 8.80 0.36 1.15
CA GLY A 79 9.64 -0.78 1.55
C GLY A 79 11.14 -0.44 1.57
N ASP A 80 11.62 0.23 0.53
CA ASP A 80 13.01 0.69 0.40
C ASP A 80 13.40 1.62 1.57
N HIS A 81 12.54 2.59 1.89
CA HIS A 81 12.78 3.58 2.92
C HIS A 81 12.95 2.97 4.33
N CYS A 82 12.24 1.89 4.65
CA CYS A 82 12.37 1.23 5.95
C CYS A 82 13.31 0.02 5.93
N SER A 83 13.92 -0.31 4.79
CA SER A 83 14.81 -1.47 4.67
C SER A 83 16.16 -1.24 5.35
N PRO A 84 16.64 -2.17 6.21
CA PRO A 84 17.96 -2.10 6.84
C PRO A 84 19.12 -2.42 5.88
N ILE A 85 18.85 -2.78 4.63
CA ILE A 85 19.89 -3.07 3.65
C ILE A 85 19.88 -2.10 2.47
N SER A 86 18.98 -1.11 2.47
CA SER A 86 18.91 -0.11 1.41
C SER A 86 20.09 0.86 1.45
N ASP A 87 20.67 1.13 0.28
CA ASP A 87 21.74 2.12 0.11
C ASP A 87 21.31 3.50 0.63
N THR A 88 20.05 3.88 0.42
CA THR A 88 19.49 5.16 0.89
C THR A 88 19.42 5.22 2.40
N THR A 89 19.01 4.12 3.06
CA THR A 89 18.95 4.01 4.52
C THR A 89 20.36 4.03 5.13
N ILE A 90 21.30 3.32 4.53
CA ILE A 90 22.71 3.30 4.97
C ILE A 90 23.30 4.71 4.89
N MET A 91 23.14 5.38 3.75
CA MET A 91 23.64 6.75 3.56
C MET A 91 22.96 7.74 4.51
N SER A 92 21.64 7.63 4.73
CA SER A 92 20.89 8.51 5.64
C SER A 92 21.36 8.35 7.09
N SER A 93 21.55 7.10 7.54
CA SER A 93 22.05 6.83 8.90
C SER A 93 23.49 7.32 9.12
N THR A 94 24.34 7.18 8.10
CA THR A 94 25.73 7.66 8.11
C THR A 94 25.78 9.19 8.13
N GLY A 95 24.98 9.85 7.29
CA GLY A 95 24.86 11.31 7.25
C GLY A 95 24.32 11.90 8.56
N ALA A 96 23.45 11.16 9.26
CA ALA A 96 22.93 11.53 10.58
C ALA A 96 23.87 11.16 11.75
N MET A 97 25.04 10.56 11.48
CA MET A 97 26.00 10.09 12.51
C MET A 97 25.36 9.22 13.61
N CYS A 98 24.37 8.41 13.24
CA CYS A 98 23.63 7.57 14.16
C CYS A 98 23.87 6.09 13.88
N ASN A 99 23.63 5.23 14.88
CA ASN A 99 23.69 3.80 14.65
C ASN A 99 22.61 3.39 13.63
N HIS A 100 23.02 2.65 12.60
CA HIS A 100 22.18 2.25 11.49
C HIS A 100 20.90 1.51 11.92
N ILE A 101 21.01 0.57 12.86
CA ILE A 101 19.86 -0.20 13.35
C ILE A 101 18.91 0.70 14.15
N ASN A 102 19.45 1.65 14.92
CA ASN A 102 18.61 2.63 15.64
C ASN A 102 17.86 3.54 14.66
N HIS A 103 18.48 3.94 13.55
CA HIS A 103 17.83 4.71 12.49
C HIS A 103 16.63 3.96 11.91
N VAL A 104 16.81 2.69 11.54
CA VAL A 104 15.75 1.86 10.95
C VAL A 104 14.62 1.58 11.93
N THR A 105 14.97 1.15 13.15
CA THR A 105 13.99 0.77 14.17
C THR A 105 13.12 1.93 14.62
N THR A 106 13.66 3.15 14.64
CA THR A 106 12.87 4.36 14.94
C THR A 106 11.96 4.78 13.79
N GLN A 107 12.28 4.44 12.54
CA GLN A 107 11.46 4.74 11.37
C GLN A 107 10.32 3.76 11.13
N LEU A 108 10.51 2.48 11.44
CA LEU A 108 9.51 1.43 11.21
C LEU A 108 8.10 1.77 11.74
N PRO A 109 7.92 2.29 12.96
CA PRO A 109 6.59 2.67 13.46
C PRO A 109 5.89 3.73 12.60
N TYR A 110 6.64 4.72 12.10
CA TYR A 110 6.10 5.76 11.22
C TYR A 110 5.77 5.20 9.84
N ALA A 111 6.68 4.41 9.27
CA ALA A 111 6.50 3.77 7.97
C ALA A 111 5.28 2.84 7.97
N PHE A 112 5.12 1.98 8.97
CA PHE A 112 3.97 1.07 9.07
C PHE A 112 2.65 1.81 9.28
N THR A 113 2.66 2.93 10.01
CA THR A 113 1.46 3.75 10.19
C THR A 113 0.98 4.30 8.84
N VAL A 114 1.89 4.91 8.07
CA VAL A 114 1.57 5.45 6.74
C VAL A 114 1.24 4.33 5.75
N ALA A 115 1.95 3.21 5.79
CA ALA A 115 1.67 2.05 4.95
C ALA A 115 0.27 1.47 5.20
N GLY A 116 -0.18 1.40 6.46
CA GLY A 116 -1.53 0.97 6.81
C GLY A 116 -2.61 1.91 6.26
N VAL A 117 -2.40 3.23 6.37
CA VAL A 117 -3.30 4.24 5.79
C VAL A 117 -3.36 4.12 4.27
N SER A 118 -2.20 4.01 3.60
CA SER A 118 -2.10 3.84 2.15
C SER A 118 -2.76 2.54 1.68
N PHE A 119 -2.62 1.45 2.43
CA PHE A 119 -3.27 0.18 2.11
C PHE A 119 -4.80 0.32 2.06
N VAL A 120 -5.41 0.97 3.07
CA VAL A 120 -6.84 1.27 3.07
C VAL A 120 -7.21 2.19 1.91
N GLY A 121 -6.37 3.19 1.62
CA GLY A 121 -6.53 4.08 0.47
C GLY A 121 -6.56 3.33 -0.87
N TYR A 122 -5.70 2.33 -1.05
CA TYR A 122 -5.67 1.51 -2.28
C TYR A 122 -6.84 0.54 -2.40
N ILE A 123 -7.37 0.03 -1.28
CA ILE A 123 -8.65 -0.69 -1.30
C ILE A 123 -9.75 0.23 -1.82
N LEU A 124 -9.87 1.44 -1.27
CA LEU A 124 -10.86 2.42 -1.73
C LEU A 124 -10.64 2.81 -3.20
N ALA A 125 -9.38 2.99 -3.61
CA ALA A 125 -9.01 3.34 -4.97
C ALA A 125 -9.51 2.31 -5.99
N GLY A 126 -9.36 1.02 -5.70
CA GLY A 126 -9.78 -0.05 -6.58
C GLY A 126 -11.30 -0.23 -6.71
N PHE A 127 -12.10 0.32 -5.80
CA PHE A 127 -13.56 0.36 -5.95
C PHE A 127 -14.07 1.65 -6.61
N VAL A 128 -13.51 2.80 -6.22
CA VAL A 128 -14.02 4.13 -6.62
C VAL A 128 -13.48 4.59 -7.96
N HIS A 129 -12.26 4.19 -8.33
CA HIS A 129 -11.57 4.58 -9.58
C HIS A 129 -11.41 6.09 -9.81
N SER A 130 -11.71 6.94 -8.82
CA SER A 130 -11.62 8.40 -8.92
C SER A 130 -10.55 8.97 -7.99
N VAL A 131 -9.49 9.51 -8.60
CA VAL A 131 -8.37 10.16 -7.89
C VAL A 131 -8.84 11.32 -7.02
N TRP A 132 -9.79 12.12 -7.54
CA TRP A 132 -10.32 13.30 -6.86
C TRP A 132 -11.09 13.00 -5.58
N VAL A 133 -11.61 11.78 -5.44
CA VAL A 133 -12.31 11.33 -4.23
C VAL A 133 -11.33 10.62 -3.29
N VAL A 134 -10.51 9.71 -3.85
CA VAL A 134 -9.64 8.84 -3.04
C VAL A 134 -8.53 9.62 -2.34
N LEU A 135 -7.95 10.63 -3.00
CA LEU A 135 -6.90 11.46 -2.41
C LEU A 135 -7.34 12.22 -1.15
N PRO A 136 -8.40 13.05 -1.18
CA PRO A 136 -8.82 13.78 0.02
C PRO A 136 -9.31 12.82 1.11
N VAL A 137 -9.96 11.72 0.78
CA VAL A 137 -10.37 10.70 1.76
C VAL A 137 -9.16 10.08 2.45
N SER A 138 -8.14 9.69 1.69
CA SER A 138 -6.91 9.10 2.25
C SER A 138 -6.13 10.10 3.10
N LEU A 139 -6.11 11.37 2.69
CA LEU A 139 -5.47 12.45 3.45
C LEU A 139 -6.20 12.71 4.77
N LEU A 140 -7.54 12.77 4.76
CA LEU A 140 -8.34 12.89 5.97
C LEU A 140 -8.12 11.68 6.89
N LEU A 141 -8.07 10.46 6.33
CA LEU A 141 -7.81 9.24 7.09
C LEU A 141 -6.42 9.27 7.76
N LEU A 142 -5.41 9.82 7.09
CA LEU A 142 -4.09 10.05 7.68
C LEU A 142 -4.16 11.02 8.87
N PHE A 143 -4.80 12.18 8.70
CA PHE A 143 -4.93 13.17 9.78
C PHE A 143 -5.69 12.61 10.99
N ILE A 144 -6.77 11.86 10.76
CA ILE A 144 -7.51 11.18 11.83
C ILE A 144 -6.62 10.19 12.56
N THR A 145 -5.87 9.36 11.82
CA THR A 145 -4.95 8.37 12.40
C THR A 145 -3.89 9.05 13.28
N LEU A 146 -3.30 10.14 12.80
CA LEU A 146 -2.33 10.94 13.58
C LEU A 146 -2.96 11.57 14.82
N TYR A 147 -4.19 12.08 14.72
CA TYR A 147 -4.92 12.64 15.85
C TYR A 147 -5.21 11.57 16.93
N VAL A 148 -5.62 10.37 16.52
CA VAL A 148 -5.83 9.23 17.44
C VAL A 148 -4.53 8.83 18.13
N ILE A 149 -3.42 8.72 17.39
CA ILE A 149 -2.10 8.41 17.97
C ILE A 149 -1.69 9.48 19.00
N LYS A 150 -1.94 10.77 18.69
CA LYS A 150 -1.68 11.88 19.60
C LYS A 150 -2.50 11.75 20.90
N LEU A 151 -3.80 11.43 20.80
CA LEU A 151 -4.66 11.25 21.98
C LEU A 151 -4.17 10.11 22.88
N ILE A 152 -3.84 8.96 22.28
CA ILE A 152 -3.35 7.79 23.01
C ILE A 152 -2.01 8.10 23.70
N THR A 153 -1.11 8.78 22.99
CA THR A 153 0.21 9.13 23.52
C THR A 153 0.11 10.17 24.64
N SER A 154 -0.71 11.21 24.45
CA SER A 154 -0.92 12.26 25.46
C SER A 154 -1.56 11.72 26.74
N SER A 155 -2.42 10.69 26.64
CA SER A 155 -3.01 10.04 27.81
C SER A 155 -1.99 9.26 28.63
N LYS A 156 -1.01 8.60 28.00
CA LYS A 156 0.05 7.86 28.71
C LYS A 156 0.98 8.80 29.48
N THR A 157 1.31 9.96 28.93
CA THR A 157 2.17 10.95 29.59
C THR A 157 1.57 11.47 30.89
N ASN A 158 0.24 11.59 30.98
CA ASN A 158 -0.47 12.08 32.18
C ASN A 158 -0.65 11.02 33.29
N VAL A 159 -0.33 9.74 33.03
CA VAL A 159 -0.49 8.65 34.02
C VAL A 159 0.84 8.32 34.73
N THR A 160 1.97 8.72 34.17
CA THR A 160 3.32 8.49 34.72
C THR A 160 3.90 9.70 35.50
N THR A 161 3.10 10.74 35.73
CA THR A 161 3.39 11.88 36.62
C THR A 161 2.42 11.88 37.79
#